data_AF-A0A7W7SZG6-F1
#
_entry.id   AF-A0A7W7SZG6-F1
#
_cell.length_a   1.000
_cell.length_b   1.000
_cell.length_c   1.000
_cell.angle_alpha   90.00
_cell.angle_beta   90.00
_cell.angle_gamma   90.00
#
_symmetry.space_group_name_H-M   'P 1'
#
loop_
_entity.id
_entity.type
_entity.pdbx_description
1 polymer ?
#
loop_
_entity_poly.entity_id
_entity_poly.type
_entity_poly.pdbx_seq_one_letter_code
_entity_poly.pdbx_strand_id
1 'polypeptide(L)'
;MPQRAGKRCPTPGCTNPTGPDGYCAERCARRRNAAAHRTTPTKVARASREVRRHRAEAVRAHLDQHDDGMGHCPGYGREPHDVFPGELTADDPVPIARGGDPLQQMAVLCRSCNSRKGAR
;
A
#
# COMPACT_ATOMS: atom_id res chain seq x y z
N MET A 1 -37.99 14.84 8.41
CA MET A 1 -37.39 14.49 7.10
C MET A 1 -37.26 12.97 7.03
N PRO A 2 -37.93 12.25 6.11
CA PRO A 2 -37.74 10.80 6.00
C PRO A 2 -36.29 10.52 5.55
N GLN A 3 -35.58 9.72 6.33
CA GLN A 3 -34.20 9.33 6.03
C GLN A 3 -34.19 8.51 4.73
N ARG A 4 -33.30 8.86 3.80
CA ARG A 4 -33.16 8.14 2.53
C ARG A 4 -32.80 6.69 2.86
N ALA A 5 -33.57 5.73 2.34
CA ALA A 5 -33.32 4.31 2.59
C ALA A 5 -31.87 3.95 2.22
N GLY A 6 -31.14 3.30 3.13
CA GLY A 6 -29.76 2.89 2.91
C GLY A 6 -29.64 2.01 1.66
N LYS A 7 -28.62 2.23 0.84
CA LYS A 7 -28.38 1.42 -0.35
C LYS A 7 -28.12 -0.04 0.06
N ARG A 8 -28.77 -0.99 -0.60
CA ARG A 8 -28.49 -2.42 -0.39
C ARG A 8 -27.18 -2.81 -1.07
N CYS A 9 -26.50 -3.79 -0.49
CA CYS A 9 -25.27 -4.34 -1.05
C CYS A 9 -25.51 -4.83 -2.49
N PRO A 10 -24.63 -4.51 -3.46
CA PRO A 10 -24.83 -4.88 -4.87
C PRO A 10 -24.53 -6.37 -5.15
N THR A 11 -24.15 -7.15 -4.14
CA THR A 11 -23.87 -8.58 -4.32
C THR A 11 -25.18 -9.37 -4.47
N PRO A 12 -25.34 -10.19 -5.51
CA PRO A 12 -26.54 -11.02 -5.67
C PRO A 12 -26.82 -11.86 -4.41
N GLY A 13 -28.06 -11.79 -3.92
CA GLY A 13 -28.50 -12.51 -2.72
C GLY A 13 -28.05 -11.92 -1.38
N CYS A 14 -27.38 -10.75 -1.36
CA CYS A 14 -27.06 -10.05 -0.12
C CYS A 14 -28.13 -9.00 0.20
N THR A 15 -28.74 -9.09 1.38
CA THR A 15 -29.77 -8.16 1.85
C THR A 15 -29.24 -7.04 2.74
N ASN A 16 -27.97 -7.11 3.14
CA ASN A 16 -27.37 -6.19 4.10
C ASN A 16 -27.20 -4.78 3.52
N PRO A 17 -27.23 -3.74 4.37
CA PRO A 17 -26.93 -2.38 3.95
C PRO A 17 -25.48 -2.27 3.45
N THR A 18 -25.28 -1.34 2.52
CA THR A 18 -23.97 -1.00 1.97
C THR A 18 -23.19 -0.17 2.98
N GLY A 19 -21.93 -0.55 3.21
CA GLY A 19 -20.97 0.26 3.96
C GLY A 19 -20.28 1.31 3.08
N PRO A 20 -19.27 2.02 3.64
CA PRO A 20 -18.56 3.08 2.93
C PRO A 20 -17.86 2.61 1.64
N ASP A 21 -17.41 1.35 1.60
CA ASP A 21 -16.70 0.76 0.46
C ASP A 21 -17.61 0.28 -0.69
N GLY A 22 -18.92 0.58 -0.63
CA GLY A 22 -19.87 0.14 -1.66
C GLY A 22 -20.33 -1.33 -1.54
N TYR A 23 -19.90 -2.04 -0.49
CA TYR A 23 -20.33 -3.40 -0.13
C TYR A 23 -20.71 -3.48 1.34
N CYS A 24 -21.48 -4.50 1.73
CA CYS A 24 -21.71 -4.75 3.16
C CYS A 24 -20.38 -5.12 3.85
N ALA A 25 -20.08 -4.46 4.97
CA ALA A 25 -18.84 -4.64 5.71
C ALA A 25 -18.70 -6.06 6.28
N GLU A 26 -19.81 -6.67 6.71
CA GLU A 26 -19.83 -7.97 7.39
C GLU A 26 -19.32 -9.13 6.53
N ARG A 27 -19.68 -9.14 5.23
CA ARG A 27 -19.48 -10.32 4.38
C ARG A 27 -18.84 -9.99 3.04
N CYS A 28 -19.50 -9.14 2.25
CA CYS A 28 -19.13 -8.96 0.86
C CYS A 28 -17.80 -8.21 0.70
N ALA A 29 -17.58 -7.16 1.51
CA ALA A 29 -16.30 -6.44 1.55
C ALA A 29 -15.16 -7.39 1.96
N ARG A 30 -15.34 -8.14 3.04
CA ARG A 30 -14.33 -9.12 3.53
C ARG A 30 -14.01 -10.19 2.48
N ARG A 31 -15.03 -10.78 1.83
CA ARG A 31 -14.82 -11.80 0.79
C ARG A 31 -14.07 -11.24 -0.41
N ARG A 32 -14.42 -10.04 -0.84
CA ARG A 32 -13.73 -9.34 -1.93
C ARG A 32 -12.28 -9.07 -1.59
N ASN A 33 -12.01 -8.55 -0.39
CA ASN A 33 -10.64 -8.29 0.07
C ASN A 33 -9.83 -9.59 0.15
N ALA A 34 -10.38 -10.65 0.73
CA ALA A 34 -9.73 -11.97 0.78
C ALA A 34 -9.47 -12.55 -0.63
N ALA A 35 -10.37 -12.34 -1.58
CA ALA A 35 -10.11 -12.70 -2.98
C ALA A 35 -8.95 -11.87 -3.55
N ALA A 36 -8.98 -10.55 -3.41
CA ALA A 36 -7.93 -9.66 -3.90
C ALA A 36 -6.55 -10.00 -3.31
N HIS A 37 -6.47 -10.32 -2.01
CA HIS A 37 -5.23 -10.75 -1.37
C HIS A 37 -4.67 -12.06 -1.92
N ARG A 38 -5.52 -12.92 -2.49
CA ARG A 38 -5.13 -14.21 -3.09
C ARG A 38 -4.85 -14.12 -4.59
N THR A 39 -5.42 -13.15 -5.30
CA THR A 39 -5.35 -13.09 -6.77
C THR A 39 -4.60 -11.89 -7.32
N THR A 40 -4.47 -10.79 -6.57
CA THR A 40 -3.76 -9.61 -7.05
C THR A 40 -2.25 -9.86 -6.93
N PRO A 41 -1.48 -9.88 -8.04
CA PRO A 41 -0.07 -10.26 -8.03
C PRO A 41 0.75 -9.51 -6.99
N THR A 42 0.53 -8.19 -6.86
CA THR A 42 1.23 -7.34 -5.88
C THR A 42 0.88 -7.68 -4.43
N LYS A 43 -0.36 -8.09 -4.14
CA LYS A 43 -0.79 -8.46 -2.79
C LYS A 43 -0.27 -9.84 -2.40
N VAL A 44 -0.26 -10.77 -3.35
CA VAL A 44 0.29 -12.12 -3.17
C VAL A 44 1.79 -12.06 -2.95
N ALA A 45 2.51 -11.37 -3.83
CA ALA A 45 3.96 -11.20 -3.74
C ALA A 45 4.42 -10.55 -2.43
N ARG A 46 3.65 -9.56 -1.92
CA ARG A 46 3.95 -8.87 -0.65
C ARG A 46 3.40 -9.58 0.60
N ALA A 47 2.77 -10.74 0.44
CA ALA A 47 2.17 -11.46 1.57
C ALA A 47 3.23 -12.17 2.44
N SER A 48 4.35 -12.59 1.85
CA SER A 48 5.36 -13.39 2.56
C SER A 48 6.03 -12.58 3.68
N ARG A 49 6.35 -13.28 4.78
CA ARG A 49 7.06 -12.68 5.92
C ARG A 49 8.43 -12.16 5.50
N GLU A 50 9.10 -12.87 4.60
CA GLU A 50 10.40 -12.52 4.05
C GLU A 50 10.36 -11.18 3.30
N VAL A 51 9.40 -10.99 2.39
CA VAL A 51 9.27 -9.73 1.64
C VAL A 51 8.95 -8.57 2.58
N ARG A 52 8.10 -8.79 3.60
CA ARG A 52 7.83 -7.75 4.61
C ARG A 52 9.07 -7.38 5.41
N ARG A 53 9.88 -8.37 5.80
CA ARG A 53 11.14 -8.16 6.52
C ARG A 53 12.13 -7.39 5.65
N HIS A 54 12.33 -7.83 4.41
CA HIS A 54 13.23 -7.19 3.43
C HIS A 54 12.89 -5.71 3.21
N ARG A 55 11.60 -5.39 3.08
CA ARG A 55 11.14 -3.99 2.97
C ARG A 55 11.43 -3.16 4.21
N ALA A 56 11.22 -3.73 5.40
CA ALA A 56 11.50 -3.04 6.65
C ALA A 56 13.00 -2.83 6.86
N GLU A 57 13.81 -3.81 6.47
CA GLU A 57 15.27 -3.74 6.47
C GLU A 57 15.79 -2.65 5.54
N ALA A 58 15.24 -2.52 4.33
CA ALA A 58 15.60 -1.45 3.40
C ALA A 58 15.33 -0.05 3.99
N VAL A 59 14.17 0.16 4.62
CA VAL A 59 13.84 1.45 5.26
C VAL A 59 14.75 1.72 6.46
N ARG A 60 14.99 0.70 7.30
CA ARG A 60 15.88 0.84 8.46
C ARG A 60 17.31 1.15 8.03
N ALA A 61 17.85 0.41 7.07
CA ALA A 61 19.20 0.65 6.55
C ALA A 61 19.35 2.04 5.90
N HIS A 62 18.27 2.60 5.35
CA HIS A 62 18.25 3.97 4.85
C HIS A 62 18.24 4.99 6.00
N LEU A 63 17.46 4.74 7.05
CA LEU A 63 17.46 5.59 8.24
C LEU A 63 18.82 5.58 8.95
N ASP A 64 19.47 4.41 9.06
CA ASP A 64 20.78 4.26 9.69
C ASP A 64 21.91 4.99 8.93
N GLN A 65 21.68 5.44 7.70
CA GLN A 65 22.62 6.27 6.93
C GLN A 65 22.54 7.76 7.30
N HIS A 66 21.53 8.17 8.06
CA HIS A 66 21.26 9.56 8.42
C HIS A 66 21.19 9.70 9.95
N ASP A 67 22.23 10.29 10.56
CA ASP A 67 22.37 10.41 12.02
C ASP A 67 21.54 11.55 12.66
N ASP A 68 20.74 12.27 11.87
CA ASP A 68 20.00 13.45 12.30
C ASP A 68 18.63 13.13 12.92
N GLY A 69 18.25 11.85 12.95
CA GLY A 69 16.95 11.39 13.42
C GLY A 69 15.78 11.73 12.47
N MET A 70 16.09 12.23 11.27
CA MET A 70 15.14 12.54 10.22
C MET A 70 15.16 11.46 9.14
N GLY A 71 14.05 11.34 8.41
CA GLY A 71 14.00 10.52 7.22
C GLY A 71 14.36 11.37 6.00
N HIS A 72 15.55 11.19 5.44
CA HIS A 72 15.92 11.90 4.22
C HIS A 72 15.32 11.21 2.98
N CYS A 73 14.46 11.90 2.24
CA CYS A 73 13.87 11.37 1.00
C CYS A 73 14.63 11.91 -0.22
N PRO A 74 15.15 11.04 -1.12
CA PRO A 74 15.80 11.46 -2.36
C PRO A 74 14.91 12.28 -3.31
N GLY A 75 13.59 12.21 -3.13
CA GLY A 75 12.61 12.88 -3.98
C GLY A 75 12.29 12.12 -5.26
N TYR A 76 11.05 12.27 -5.74
CA TYR A 76 10.63 11.77 -7.06
C TYR A 76 9.85 12.86 -7.80
N GLY A 77 10.44 13.38 -8.89
CA GLY A 77 9.92 14.55 -9.59
C GLY A 77 9.88 15.82 -8.73
N ARG A 78 10.75 15.90 -7.72
CA ARG A 78 11.03 17.07 -6.87
C ARG A 78 12.40 16.89 -6.23
N GLU A 79 12.91 17.95 -5.61
CA GLU A 79 14.19 17.92 -4.89
C GLU A 79 14.18 17.00 -3.66
N PRO A 80 15.36 16.50 -3.25
CA PRO A 80 15.55 15.82 -1.98
C PRO A 80 15.07 16.68 -0.80
N HIS A 81 14.47 16.05 0.21
CA HIS A 81 13.88 16.75 1.34
C HIS A 81 13.74 15.82 2.55
N ASP A 82 13.68 16.41 3.73
CA ASP A 82 13.49 15.67 4.96
C ASP A 82 12.01 15.42 5.24
N VAL A 83 11.74 14.26 5.81
CA VAL A 83 10.42 13.84 6.30
C VAL A 83 10.57 13.18 7.66
N PHE A 84 9.45 12.98 8.36
CA PHE A 84 9.48 12.12 9.54
C PHE A 84 9.89 10.69 9.15
N PRO A 85 10.71 9.99 9.95
CA PRO A 85 11.14 8.62 9.66
C PRO A 85 9.99 7.66 9.33
N GLY A 86 8.84 7.80 9.99
CA GLY A 86 7.64 6.98 9.74
C GLY A 86 6.93 7.24 8.39
N GLU A 87 7.31 8.28 7.66
CA GLU A 87 6.79 8.59 6.33
C GLU A 87 7.61 7.96 5.21
N LEU A 88 8.80 7.40 5.51
CA LEU A 88 9.60 6.66 4.55
C LEU A 88 8.98 5.30 4.22
N THR A 89 9.11 4.91 2.96
CA THR A 89 8.57 3.67 2.42
C THR A 89 9.57 3.04 1.47
N ALA A 90 9.64 1.71 1.47
CA ALA A 90 10.36 0.99 0.42
C ALA A 90 9.63 1.15 -0.92
N ASP A 91 10.37 1.52 -1.94
CA ASP A 91 9.95 1.63 -3.34
C ASP A 91 10.55 0.47 -4.14
N ASP A 92 9.77 -0.07 -5.06
CA ASP A 92 10.22 -1.11 -5.98
C ASP A 92 10.74 -0.43 -7.26
N PRO A 93 12.04 -0.47 -7.58
CA PRO A 93 12.57 0.11 -8.81
C PRO A 93 11.84 -0.44 -10.04
N VAL A 94 11.69 -1.77 -10.11
CA VAL A 94 10.82 -2.46 -11.05
C VAL A 94 9.53 -2.86 -10.33
N PRO A 95 8.36 -2.32 -10.73
CA PRO A 95 7.11 -2.68 -10.07
C PRO A 95 6.84 -4.18 -10.13
N ILE A 96 6.43 -4.78 -9.01
CA ILE A 96 6.01 -6.20 -8.96
C ILE A 96 4.91 -6.50 -9.99
N ALA A 97 4.00 -5.55 -10.22
CA ALA A 97 2.94 -5.68 -11.23
C ALA A 97 3.47 -5.82 -12.67
N ARG A 98 4.73 -5.39 -12.92
CA ARG A 98 5.44 -5.50 -14.21
C ARG A 98 6.48 -6.63 -14.21
N GLY A 99 6.40 -7.57 -13.26
CA GLY A 99 7.31 -8.71 -13.16
C GLY A 99 8.57 -8.46 -12.33
N GLY A 100 8.64 -7.36 -11.56
CA GLY A 100 9.75 -7.10 -10.65
C GLY A 100 9.82 -8.12 -9.50
N ASP A 101 11.05 -8.46 -9.11
CA ASP A 101 11.32 -9.37 -7.99
C ASP A 101 10.91 -8.73 -6.66
N PRO A 102 10.06 -9.37 -5.83
CA PRO A 102 9.69 -8.86 -4.50
C PRO A 102 10.86 -8.69 -3.52
N LEU A 103 11.99 -9.34 -3.79
CA LEU A 103 13.24 -9.25 -3.02
C LEU A 103 14.34 -8.45 -3.72
N GLN A 104 14.01 -7.74 -4.81
CA GLN A 104 14.95 -6.83 -5.47
C GLN A 104 15.51 -5.80 -4.48
N GLN A 105 16.67 -5.22 -4.80
CA GLN A 105 17.19 -4.07 -4.06
C GLN A 105 16.18 -2.91 -4.17
N MET A 106 15.79 -2.37 -3.01
CA MET A 106 14.75 -1.35 -2.93
C MET A 106 15.36 0.03 -2.78
N ALA A 107 14.74 1.00 -3.43
CA ALA A 107 14.95 2.40 -3.10
C ALA A 107 14.06 2.78 -1.91
N VAL A 108 14.36 3.89 -1.23
CA VAL A 108 13.51 4.44 -0.18
C VAL A 108 13.01 5.81 -0.60
N LEU A 109 11.69 5.99 -0.51
CA LEU A 109 11.01 7.25 -0.82
C LEU A 109 9.96 7.53 0.25
N CYS A 110 9.69 8.80 0.52
CA CYS A 110 8.55 9.16 1.35
C CYS A 110 7.22 8.77 0.67
N ARG A 111 6.17 8.57 1.47
CA ARG A 111 4.84 8.13 1.00
C ARG A 111 4.30 8.98 -0.16
N SER A 112 4.51 10.30 -0.10
CA SER A 112 4.10 11.24 -1.15
C SER A 112 4.85 11.01 -2.46
N CYS A 113 6.18 10.85 -2.41
CA CYS A 113 7.00 10.59 -3.60
C CYS A 113 6.71 9.23 -4.20
N ASN A 114 6.59 8.19 -3.36
CA ASN A 114 6.27 6.84 -3.79
C ASN A 114 4.88 6.77 -4.44
N SER A 115 3.87 7.45 -3.85
CA SER A 115 2.53 7.53 -4.46
C SER A 115 2.54 8.26 -5.80
N ARG A 116 3.34 9.32 -5.95
CA ARG A 116 3.49 10.04 -7.22
C ARG A 116 4.14 9.16 -8.29
N LYS A 117 5.14 8.37 -7.91
CA LYS A 117 5.77 7.40 -8.81
C LYS A 117 4.79 6.35 -9.29
N GLY A 118 4.01 5.76 -8.40
CA GLY A 118 3.02 4.73 -8.75
C GLY A 118 1.85 5.22 -9.62
N ALA A 119 1.61 6.53 -9.68
CA ALA A 119 0.60 7.14 -10.54
C ALA A 119 1.08 7.40 -11.98
N ARG A 120 2.38 7.20 -12.27
CA ARG A 120 2.98 7.32 -13.61
C ARG A 120 3.32 5.94 -14.17
#